data_AF-A0A438FJL8-F1
#
_entry.id   AF-A0A438FJL8-F1
#
_cell.length_a   1.000
_cell.length_b   1.000
_cell.length_c   1.000
_cell.angle_alpha   90.00
_cell.angle_beta   90.00
_cell.angle_gamma   90.00
#
_symmetry.space_group_name_H-M   'P 1'
#
loop_
_entity.id
_entity.type
_entity.pdbx_description
1 polymer ?
#
loop_
_entity_poly.entity_id
_entity_poly.type
_entity_poly.pdbx_seq_one_letter_code
_entity_poly.pdbx_strand_id
1 'polypeptide(L)'
;MVVPQPIADDLLYGAWNQCNSMVNSWILNSVAREIVDSLLYMFTIADIWNDMHKRFHQTNAPWVFHVIKALMALYQSVLDLNTYYTRHKILWDELKEFQPISVFIISTAATSFNSKSKQEIPLRSHCGPLTGEDDWDG
;
A
#
# COMPACT_ATOMS: atom_id res chain seq x y z
N MET A 1 -19.25 9.50 3.42
CA MET A 1 -20.34 9.92 4.34
C MET A 1 -21.63 9.67 3.60
N VAL A 2 -22.33 8.58 3.91
CA VAL A 2 -23.59 8.19 3.27
C VAL A 2 -24.61 8.02 4.39
N VAL A 3 -25.74 8.72 4.29
CA VAL A 3 -26.82 8.65 5.29
C VAL A 3 -27.67 7.41 4.99
N PRO A 4 -27.85 6.48 5.95
CA PRO A 4 -28.65 5.28 5.74
C PRO A 4 -30.11 5.64 5.45
N GLN A 5 -30.78 4.80 4.67
CA GLN A 5 -32.19 4.98 4.33
C GLN A 5 -33.07 4.88 5.59
N PRO A 6 -33.90 5.90 5.90
CA PRO A 6 -34.86 5.84 6.99
C PRO A 6 -35.98 4.82 6.73
N ILE A 7 -36.66 4.39 7.80
CA ILE A 7 -37.85 3.53 7.69
C ILE A 7 -38.96 4.31 6.96
N ALA A 8 -39.78 3.63 6.15
CA ALA A 8 -40.77 4.28 5.28
C ALA A 8 -41.81 5.15 6.04
N ASP A 9 -42.13 4.81 7.30
CA ASP A 9 -43.04 5.57 8.17
C ASP A 9 -42.35 6.71 8.94
N ASP A 10 -41.06 6.93 8.73
CA ASP A 10 -40.34 8.04 9.33
C ASP A 10 -40.71 9.36 8.64
N LEU A 11 -40.99 10.38 9.44
CA LEU A 11 -41.21 11.76 8.99
C LEU A 11 -40.04 12.28 8.12
N LEU A 12 -38.84 11.75 8.34
CA LEU A 12 -37.63 12.13 7.60
C LEU A 12 -37.49 11.45 6.23
N TYR A 13 -38.27 10.40 5.93
CA TYR A 13 -38.14 9.65 4.67
C TYR A 13 -38.35 10.54 3.44
N GLY A 14 -39.35 11.43 3.48
CA GLY A 14 -39.64 12.35 2.37
C GLY A 14 -38.48 13.31 2.07
N ALA A 15 -37.91 13.92 3.12
CA ALA A 15 -36.77 14.82 2.99
C ALA A 15 -35.51 14.06 2.51
N TRP A 16 -35.27 12.87 3.05
CA TRP A 16 -34.17 12.01 2.62
C TRP A 16 -34.29 11.64 1.13
N ASN A 17 -35.48 11.28 0.66
CA ASN A 17 -35.70 10.89 -0.74
C ASN A 17 -35.52 12.06 -1.72
N GLN A 18 -35.93 13.27 -1.33
CA GLN A 18 -35.69 14.48 -2.13
C GLN A 18 -34.19 14.80 -2.25
N CYS A 19 -33.47 14.78 -1.13
CA CYS A 19 -32.01 14.92 -1.13
C CYS A 19 -31.36 13.82 -1.97
N ASN A 20 -31.85 12.58 -1.85
CA ASN A 20 -31.34 11.44 -2.60
C ASN A 20 -31.49 11.63 -4.13
N SER A 21 -32.64 12.14 -4.56
CA SER A 21 -32.91 12.41 -5.98
C SER A 21 -32.12 13.60 -6.54
N MET A 22 -31.94 14.65 -5.72
CA MET A 22 -31.22 15.86 -6.11
C MET A 22 -29.74 15.58 -6.35
N VAL A 23 -29.07 14.94 -5.38
CA VAL A 23 -27.65 14.62 -5.50
C VAL A 23 -27.43 13.56 -6.59
N ASN A 24 -28.35 12.60 -6.77
CA ASN A 24 -28.29 11.69 -7.91
C ASN A 24 -28.26 12.46 -9.24
N SER A 25 -29.15 13.44 -9.41
CA SER A 25 -29.16 14.29 -10.61
C SER A 25 -27.84 15.04 -10.80
N TRP A 26 -27.24 15.57 -9.74
CA TRP A 26 -25.94 16.24 -9.82
C TRP A 26 -24.82 15.28 -10.26
N ILE A 27 -24.79 14.07 -9.70
CA ILE A 27 -23.79 13.07 -10.06
C ILE A 27 -23.94 12.68 -11.54
N LEU A 28 -25.15 12.31 -11.98
CA LEU A 28 -25.41 11.91 -13.36
C LEU A 28 -25.07 13.01 -14.38
N ASN A 29 -25.24 14.29 -13.99
CA ASN A 29 -24.86 15.42 -14.84
C ASN A 29 -23.36 15.77 -14.81
N SER A 30 -22.61 15.29 -13.81
CA SER A 30 -21.19 15.63 -13.62
C SER A 30 -20.23 14.56 -14.11
N VAL A 31 -20.71 13.33 -14.33
CA VAL A 31 -19.87 12.19 -14.75
C VAL A 31 -19.95 11.95 -16.27
N ALA A 32 -18.93 11.30 -16.82
CA ALA A 32 -18.91 10.94 -18.23
C ALA A 32 -20.07 9.99 -18.57
N ARG A 33 -20.61 10.10 -19.79
CA ARG A 33 -21.78 9.32 -20.25
C ARG A 33 -21.59 7.81 -20.10
N GLU A 34 -20.39 7.31 -20.33
CA GLU A 34 -20.03 5.90 -20.17
C GLU A 34 -20.21 5.39 -18.72
N ILE A 35 -20.06 6.28 -17.74
CA ILE A 35 -20.24 5.97 -16.33
C ILE A 35 -21.74 6.04 -15.98
N VAL A 36 -22.46 7.04 -16.51
CA VAL A 36 -23.90 7.27 -16.31
C VAL A 36 -24.70 5.99 -16.56
N ASP A 37 -24.45 5.30 -17.68
CA ASP A 37 -25.18 4.08 -18.05
C ASP A 37 -25.11 3.00 -16.97
N SER A 38 -23.99 2.92 -16.25
CA SER A 38 -23.82 1.98 -15.14
C SER A 38 -24.44 2.44 -13.82
N LEU A 39 -24.68 3.74 -13.65
CA LEU A 39 -25.31 4.34 -12.47
C LEU A 39 -26.84 4.36 -12.57
N LEU A 40 -27.41 4.36 -13.77
CA LEU A 40 -28.86 4.39 -14.00
C LEU A 40 -29.62 3.21 -13.35
N TYR A 41 -28.94 2.09 -13.09
CA TYR A 41 -29.52 0.91 -12.47
C TYR A 41 -29.47 0.91 -10.93
N MET A 42 -28.98 2.00 -10.31
CA MET A 42 -28.81 2.10 -8.86
C MET A 42 -29.91 2.97 -8.23
N PHE A 43 -30.46 2.50 -7.11
CA PHE A 43 -31.64 3.12 -6.49
C PHE A 43 -31.29 4.18 -5.44
N THR A 44 -30.10 4.11 -4.84
CA THR A 44 -29.68 5.05 -3.81
C THR A 44 -28.33 5.69 -4.13
N ILE A 45 -28.09 6.91 -3.64
CA ILE A 45 -26.76 7.54 -3.71
C ILE A 45 -25.73 6.69 -2.98
N ALA A 46 -26.14 5.97 -1.93
CA ALA A 46 -25.27 5.04 -1.23
C ALA A 46 -24.65 4.02 -2.17
N ASP A 47 -25.49 3.43 -3.02
CA ASP A 47 -25.07 2.42 -3.99
C ASP A 47 -24.17 3.03 -5.06
N ILE A 48 -24.56 4.19 -5.60
CA ILE A 48 -23.76 4.95 -6.58
C ILE A 48 -22.38 5.28 -6.02
N TRP A 49 -22.32 5.81 -4.81
CA TRP A 49 -21.07 6.14 -4.13
C TRP A 49 -20.20 4.90 -3.91
N ASN A 50 -20.79 3.80 -3.44
CA ASN A 50 -20.07 2.57 -3.18
C ASN A 50 -19.52 1.94 -4.47
N ASP A 51 -20.28 1.96 -5.56
CA ASP A 51 -19.84 1.46 -6.85
C ASP A 51 -18.73 2.32 -7.45
N MET A 52 -18.90 3.66 -7.44
CA MET A 52 -17.86 4.58 -7.88
C MET A 52 -16.59 4.43 -7.04
N HIS A 53 -16.73 4.34 -5.71
CA HIS A 53 -15.61 4.07 -4.84
C HIS A 53 -14.98 2.73 -5.20
N LYS A 54 -15.72 1.63 -5.31
CA LYS A 54 -15.14 0.32 -5.64
C LYS A 54 -14.42 0.29 -7.00
N ARG A 55 -14.96 0.95 -8.03
CA ARG A 55 -14.41 0.94 -9.40
C ARG A 55 -13.24 1.88 -9.57
N PHE A 56 -13.34 3.09 -9.01
CA PHE A 56 -12.39 4.18 -9.24
C PHE A 56 -11.48 4.45 -8.05
N HIS A 57 -11.68 3.76 -6.92
CA HIS A 57 -10.67 3.70 -5.86
C HIS A 57 -9.50 2.87 -6.38
N GLN A 58 -8.68 3.52 -7.19
CA GLN A 58 -7.39 3.00 -7.59
C GLN A 58 -6.60 2.79 -6.30
N THR A 59 -6.30 1.53 -6.00
CA THR A 59 -5.21 1.24 -5.07
C THR A 59 -3.97 1.85 -5.72
N ASN A 60 -3.25 2.72 -5.01
CA ASN A 60 -2.01 3.31 -5.48
C ASN A 60 -0.89 2.26 -5.63
N ALA A 61 -1.21 0.99 -5.88
CA ALA A 61 -0.30 -0.14 -5.91
C ALA A 61 0.88 0.04 -6.88
N PRO A 62 0.72 0.56 -8.12
CA PRO A 62 1.86 0.84 -8.99
C PRO A 62 2.81 1.89 -8.39
N TRP A 63 2.26 2.92 -7.75
CA TRP A 63 3.03 3.99 -7.13
C TRP A 63 3.68 3.54 -5.80
N VAL A 64 2.95 2.79 -4.96
CA VAL A 64 3.47 2.15 -3.75
C VAL A 64 4.61 1.19 -4.11
N PHE A 65 4.45 0.40 -5.18
CA PHE A 65 5.53 -0.45 -5.69
C PHE A 65 6.74 0.37 -6.15
N HIS A 66 6.52 1.50 -6.82
CA HIS A 66 7.58 2.42 -7.19
C HIS A 66 8.35 2.94 -5.97
N VAL A 67 7.65 3.42 -4.94
CA VAL A 67 8.25 3.92 -3.69
C VAL A 67 9.01 2.82 -2.95
N ILE A 68 8.43 1.63 -2.82
CA ILE A 68 9.12 0.47 -2.22
C ILE A 68 10.39 0.14 -3.01
N LYS A 69 10.33 0.12 -4.34
CA LYS A 69 11.50 -0.12 -5.18
C LYS A 69 12.58 0.95 -4.99
N ALA A 70 12.19 2.21 -4.85
CA ALA A 70 13.11 3.31 -4.57
C ALA A 70 13.78 3.17 -3.19
N LEU A 71 13.03 2.77 -2.16
CA LEU A 71 13.57 2.48 -0.82
C LEU A 71 14.57 1.33 -0.85
N MET A 72 14.26 0.25 -1.56
CA MET A 72 15.17 -0.89 -1.73
C MET A 72 16.46 -0.49 -2.48
N ALA A 73 16.35 0.41 -3.48
CA ALA A 73 17.50 0.93 -4.20
C ALA A 73 18.38 1.85 -3.32
N LEU A 74 17.77 2.69 -2.47
CA LEU A 74 18.52 3.50 -1.50
C LEU A 74 19.30 2.62 -0.52
N TYR A 75 18.71 1.53 -0.05
CA TYR A 75 19.37 0.57 0.84
C TYR A 75 20.59 -0.10 0.20
N GLN A 76 20.55 -0.37 -1.11
CA GLN A 76 21.65 -0.99 -1.87
C GLN A 76 22.70 0.03 -2.36
N SER A 77 22.44 1.33 -2.23
CA SER A 77 23.32 2.39 -2.74
C SER A 77 24.31 2.88 -1.69
N VAL A 78 25.53 3.20 -2.12
CA VAL A 78 26.54 3.87 -1.28
C VAL A 78 26.30 5.38 -1.37
N LEU A 79 25.56 5.93 -0.40
CA LEU A 79 25.27 7.36 -0.28
C LEU A 79 25.88 7.92 1.01
N ASP A 80 26.22 9.21 1.00
CA ASP A 80 26.55 9.94 2.22
C ASP A 80 25.38 9.91 3.23
N LEU A 81 25.70 9.85 4.53
CA LEU A 81 24.75 9.66 5.62
C LEU A 81 23.60 10.70 5.57
N ASN A 82 23.93 11.97 5.36
CA ASN A 82 22.95 13.04 5.34
C ASN A 82 22.00 12.88 4.14
N THR A 83 22.56 12.55 2.98
CA THR A 83 21.79 12.34 1.74
C THR A 83 20.86 11.13 1.83
N TYR A 84 21.32 10.03 2.45
CA TYR A 84 20.51 8.83 2.69
C TYR A 84 19.28 9.13 3.55
N TYR A 85 19.49 9.76 4.72
CA TYR A 85 18.40 10.06 5.65
C TYR A 85 17.37 11.02 5.06
N THR A 86 17.81 12.06 4.34
CA THR A 86 16.90 12.99 3.66
C THR A 86 16.03 12.26 2.62
N ARG A 87 16.63 11.44 1.75
CA ARG A 87 15.88 10.71 0.70
C ARG A 87 14.94 9.65 1.27
N HIS A 88 15.40 8.92 2.27
CA HIS A 88 14.58 7.96 2.99
C HIS A 88 13.35 8.65 3.61
N LYS A 89 13.54 9.78 4.29
CA LYS A 89 12.45 10.55 4.88
C LYS A 89 11.42 11.03 3.84
N ILE A 90 11.87 11.53 2.69
CA ILE A 90 10.98 11.96 1.60
C ILE A 90 10.10 10.80 1.14
N LEU A 91 10.68 9.65 0.80
CA LEU A 91 9.94 8.47 0.35
C LEU A 91 8.98 7.93 1.42
N TRP A 92 9.36 8.01 2.70
CA TRP A 92 8.48 7.62 3.81
C TRP A 92 7.31 8.57 4.02
N ASP A 93 7.52 9.86 3.85
CA ASP A 93 6.45 10.86 4.01
C ASP A 93 5.50 10.82 2.81
N GLU A 94 6.03 10.64 1.58
CA GLU A 94 5.23 10.33 0.40
C GLU A 94 4.37 9.08 0.64
N LEU A 95 4.94 7.98 1.17
CA LEU A 95 4.19 6.75 1.40
C LEU A 95 3.02 6.93 2.39
N LYS A 96 3.17 7.79 3.42
CA LYS A 96 2.14 8.06 4.42
C LYS A 96 0.91 8.77 3.85
N GLU A 97 1.09 9.59 2.82
CA GLU A 97 -0.01 10.33 2.18
C GLU A 97 -1.04 9.39 1.52
N PHE A 98 -0.62 8.18 1.14
CA PHE A 98 -1.47 7.18 0.46
C PHE A 98 -1.99 6.08 1.39
N GLN A 99 -1.80 6.20 2.71
CA GLN A 99 -2.27 5.23 3.70
C GLN A 99 -3.73 5.53 4.11
N PRO A 100 -4.69 4.86 3.45
CA PRO A 100 -5.45 3.85 4.19
C PRO A 100 -5.33 2.44 3.57
N ILE A 101 -4.34 2.21 2.72
CA ILE A 101 -4.15 0.89 2.09
C ILE A 101 -3.29 0.01 2.99
N SER A 102 -4.03 -0.71 3.86
CA SER A 102 -3.72 -1.98 4.52
C SER A 102 -2.26 -2.42 4.57
N VAL A 103 -1.78 -2.51 5.82
CA VAL A 103 -0.55 -3.12 6.37
C VAL A 103 -0.22 -4.54 5.83
N PHE A 104 -1.08 -5.14 5.00
CA PHE A 104 -0.93 -6.50 4.49
C PHE A 104 0.28 -6.69 3.55
N ILE A 105 0.63 -5.72 2.69
CA ILE A 105 1.72 -5.90 1.71
C ILE A 105 3.12 -5.80 2.34
N ILE A 106 3.29 -4.94 3.34
CA ILE A 106 4.59 -4.74 4.02
C ILE A 106 4.98 -5.94 4.92
N SER A 107 4.02 -6.68 5.47
CA SER A 107 4.27 -7.91 6.25
C SER A 107 4.90 -9.02 5.40
N THR A 108 4.39 -9.25 4.19
CA THR A 108 4.91 -10.29 3.30
C THR A 108 6.33 -9.99 2.80
N ALA A 109 6.64 -8.71 2.54
CA ALA A 109 7.98 -8.29 2.15
C ALA A 109 8.99 -8.40 3.31
N ALA A 110 8.60 -8.03 4.53
CA ALA A 110 9.44 -8.14 5.73
C ALA A 110 9.80 -9.61 6.05
N THR A 111 8.85 -10.53 5.88
CA THR A 111 9.07 -11.95 6.15
C THR A 111 10.02 -12.59 5.13
N SER A 112 9.99 -12.15 3.86
CA SER A 112 10.90 -12.62 2.81
C SER A 112 12.33 -12.05 2.92
N PHE A 113 12.53 -10.94 3.64
CA PHE A 113 13.86 -10.36 3.87
C PHE A 113 14.60 -11.05 5.03
N ASN A 114 13.86 -11.45 6.08
CA ASN A 114 14.44 -12.13 7.25
C ASN A 114 14.98 -13.54 6.93
N SER A 115 14.54 -14.16 5.83
CA SER A 115 15.09 -15.42 5.35
C SER A 115 16.39 -15.25 4.56
N LYS A 116 16.63 -14.11 3.91
CA LYS A 116 17.85 -13.85 3.12
C LYS A 116 19.04 -13.36 3.96
N SER A 117 18.81 -12.68 5.08
CA SER A 117 19.90 -12.18 5.95
C SER A 117 20.56 -13.27 6.81
N LYS A 118 20.02 -14.50 6.84
CA LYS A 118 20.52 -15.58 7.71
C LYS A 118 21.48 -16.57 7.04
N GLN A 119 21.79 -16.40 5.75
CA GLN A 119 22.48 -17.45 4.97
C GLN A 119 23.87 -17.09 4.40
N GLU A 120 24.47 -15.95 4.78
CA GLU A 120 25.87 -15.66 4.40
C GLU A 120 26.73 -15.18 5.57
N ILE A 121 27.15 -16.11 6.43
CA ILE A 121 28.49 -16.08 7.05
C ILE A 121 28.96 -17.54 7.26
N PRO A 122 29.71 -18.17 6.32
CA PRO A 122 30.50 -19.33 6.66
C PRO A 122 31.81 -18.83 7.30
N LEU A 123 31.92 -18.93 8.62
CA LEU A 123 33.22 -18.80 9.31
C LEU A 123 34.12 -19.95 8.87
N ARG A 124 34.94 -19.73 7.83
CA ARG A 124 36.03 -20.64 7.47
C ARG A 124 37.25 -20.32 8.34
N SER A 125 37.29 -20.88 9.55
CA SER A 125 38.55 -21.01 10.32
C SER A 125 38.96 -22.48 10.33
N HIS A 126 39.77 -22.89 9.36
CA HIS A 126 40.52 -24.14 9.44
C HIS A 126 41.91 -23.81 9.97
N CYS A 127 42.10 -23.90 11.29
CA CYS A 127 43.43 -24.15 11.85
C CYS A 127 43.73 -25.64 11.62
N GLY A 128 44.77 -25.95 10.86
CA GLY A 128 45.31 -27.31 10.77
C GLY A 128 46.06 -27.70 12.04
N PRO A 129 46.15 -28.99 12.38
CA PRO A 129 46.92 -29.45 13.54
C PRO A 129 48.40 -29.56 13.15
N LEU A 130 49.28 -28.91 13.91
CA LEU A 130 50.72 -29.21 13.90
C LEU A 130 50.96 -30.30 14.94
N THR A 131 51.05 -31.56 14.48
CA THR A 131 51.64 -32.67 15.24
C THR A 131 53.17 -32.56 15.16
N GLY A 132 53.85 -32.70 16.31
CA GLY A 132 55.29 -32.50 16.44
C GLY A 132 56.17 -33.71 16.11
N GLU A 133 57.47 -33.51 16.40
CA GLU A 133 58.56 -34.49 16.64
C GLU A 133 59.02 -35.26 15.36
N ASP A 134 60.31 -35.42 14.97
CA ASP A 134 61.62 -35.39 15.63
C ASP A 134 62.77 -35.21 14.61
N ASP A 135 63.89 -34.65 15.08
CA ASP A 135 65.32 -35.04 14.88
C ASP A 135 65.95 -35.18 13.48
N TRP A 136 67.13 -34.54 13.28
CA TRP A 136 68.39 -35.17 12.84
C TRP A 136 69.52 -34.11 12.80
N ASP A 137 70.52 -34.36 13.66
CA ASP A 137 71.88 -33.81 13.64
C ASP A 137 72.54 -33.83 12.24
N GLY A 138 73.41 -32.84 11.98
CA GLY A 138 74.32 -32.78 10.83
C GLY A 138 74.97 -31.44 10.60
#